data_AF-A0A085ZHZ4-F1
#
_entry.id   AF-A0A085ZHZ4-F1
#
_cell.length_a   1.000
_cell.length_b   1.000
_cell.length_c   1.000
_cell.angle_alpha   90.00
_cell.angle_beta   90.00
_cell.angle_gamma   90.00
#
_symmetry.space_group_name_H-M   'P 1'
#
loop_
_entity.id
_entity.type
_entity.pdbx_description
1 polymer ?
#
loop_
_entity_poly.entity_id
_entity_poly.type
_entity_poly.pdbx_seq_one_letter_code
_entity_poly.pdbx_strand_id
1 'polypeptide(L)'
;MGLDYDYRIYIKKENLKRALKFVYDHSDIDRVSFEITNDQLYKIDNYANGKTTKTYLDNFGIDQKVDTCILVDEDDSVIEYYLYDLTQNYQPNSIYESDFIDFYKSTDNKWWIGNIEIHINDYSSKIDNCIELQFWAATSDMSRLFAKSKSVDRYFKELCRGVEADYGCIYMENGGYRLIWAKDKEYNLTVPILWNSFEEYGFINVISDILKI
;
A
#
# COMPACT_ATOMS: atom_id res chain seq x y z
N MET A 1 13.73 -13.91 -10.86
CA MET A 1 13.19 -13.68 -9.51
C MET A 1 12.43 -12.37 -9.58
N GLY A 2 11.21 -12.31 -9.02
CA GLY A 2 10.42 -11.08 -8.99
C GLY A 2 11.01 -10.07 -8.01
N LEU A 3 10.59 -8.81 -8.14
CA LEU A 3 10.85 -7.78 -7.13
C LEU A 3 9.67 -7.73 -6.17
N ASP A 4 9.95 -7.83 -4.87
CA ASP A 4 8.95 -7.74 -3.80
C ASP A 4 9.16 -6.42 -3.02
N TYR A 5 8.68 -5.30 -3.60
CA TYR A 5 8.75 -4.00 -2.92
C TYR A 5 7.40 -3.69 -2.30
N ASP A 6 7.41 -3.25 -1.05
CA ASP A 6 6.20 -2.99 -0.28
C ASP A 6 6.34 -1.73 0.56
N TYR A 7 5.24 -1.00 0.76
CA TYR A 7 5.21 0.09 1.73
C TYR A 7 4.82 -0.47 3.10
N ARG A 8 5.54 -0.06 4.14
CA ARG A 8 5.25 -0.43 5.54
C ARG A 8 4.99 0.82 6.34
N ILE A 9 3.79 0.92 6.87
CA ILE A 9 3.36 2.04 7.71
C ILE A 9 3.15 1.53 9.12
N TYR A 10 3.82 2.15 10.08
CA TYR A 10 3.77 1.76 11.48
C TYR A 10 2.97 2.78 12.27
N ILE A 11 1.91 2.29 12.92
CA ILE A 11 0.92 3.10 13.61
C ILE A 11 0.64 2.53 15.00
N LYS A 12 0.15 3.37 15.91
CA LYS A 12 -0.45 2.88 17.15
C LYS A 12 -1.71 2.06 16.86
N LYS A 13 -1.97 1.02 17.65
CA LYS A 13 -3.14 0.16 17.49
C LYS A 13 -4.47 0.91 17.50
N GLU A 14 -4.57 1.96 18.32
CA GLU A 14 -5.75 2.84 18.38
C GLU A 14 -6.04 3.58 17.05
N ASN A 15 -5.03 3.74 16.19
CA ASN A 15 -5.16 4.40 14.88
C ASN A 15 -5.50 3.43 13.74
N LEU A 16 -5.54 2.11 13.97
CA LEU A 16 -5.82 1.11 12.92
C LEU A 16 -7.13 1.39 12.17
N LYS A 17 -8.21 1.67 12.90
CA LYS A 17 -9.50 2.01 12.31
C LYS A 17 -9.41 3.24 11.42
N ARG A 18 -8.70 4.27 11.88
CA ARG A 18 -8.50 5.51 11.11
C ARG A 18 -7.70 5.22 9.84
N ALA A 19 -6.69 4.36 9.92
CA ALA A 19 -5.87 4.00 8.76
C ALA A 19 -6.64 3.23 7.70
N LEU A 20 -7.39 2.18 8.07
CA LEU A 20 -8.20 1.45 7.10
C LEU A 20 -9.32 2.32 6.52
N LYS A 21 -9.89 3.24 7.32
CA LYS A 21 -10.85 4.23 6.82
C LYS A 21 -10.21 5.21 5.84
N PHE A 22 -9.00 5.70 6.12
CA PHE A 22 -8.26 6.55 5.18
C PHE A 22 -8.08 5.84 3.84
N VAL A 23 -7.61 4.59 3.87
CA VAL A 23 -7.45 3.80 2.64
C VAL A 23 -8.78 3.72 1.90
N TYR A 24 -9.84 3.26 2.57
CA TYR A 24 -11.17 3.10 1.97
C TYR A 24 -11.70 4.39 1.34
N ASP A 25 -11.60 5.52 2.05
CA ASP A 25 -12.08 6.83 1.59
C ASP A 25 -11.24 7.40 0.42
N HIS A 26 -10.03 6.86 0.17
CA HIS A 26 -9.14 7.27 -0.94
C HIS A 26 -8.93 6.15 -1.98
N SER A 27 -9.78 5.12 -1.95
CA SER A 27 -9.86 4.04 -2.93
C SER A 27 -11.03 4.25 -3.89
N ASP A 28 -11.03 3.51 -4.99
CA ASP A 28 -12.25 3.32 -5.79
C ASP A 28 -13.17 2.33 -5.05
N ILE A 29 -14.34 2.81 -4.61
CA ILE A 29 -15.29 2.03 -3.80
C ILE A 29 -15.84 0.80 -4.53
N ASP A 30 -15.89 0.84 -5.86
CA ASP A 30 -16.37 -0.29 -6.68
C ASP A 30 -15.29 -1.37 -6.84
N ARG A 31 -14.05 -1.08 -6.44
CA ARG A 31 -12.87 -1.94 -6.64
C ARG A 31 -12.13 -2.30 -5.35
N VAL A 32 -12.50 -1.72 -4.22
CA VAL A 32 -11.97 -2.09 -2.90
C VAL A 32 -12.63 -3.38 -2.40
N SER A 33 -11.84 -4.28 -1.82
CA SER A 33 -12.29 -5.61 -1.38
C SER A 33 -12.44 -5.71 0.13
N PHE A 34 -12.71 -4.59 0.80
CA PHE A 34 -13.07 -4.55 2.22
C PHE A 34 -14.06 -3.43 2.51
N GLU A 35 -14.76 -3.55 3.64
CA GLU A 35 -15.75 -2.58 4.10
C GLU A 35 -15.60 -2.39 5.62
N ILE A 36 -15.84 -1.16 6.10
CA ILE A 36 -15.90 -0.86 7.53
C ILE A 36 -17.32 -0.40 7.87
N THR A 37 -18.05 -1.21 8.62
CA THR A 37 -19.44 -0.93 9.02
C THR A 37 -19.65 -1.30 10.48
N ASN A 38 -20.36 -0.45 11.23
CA ASN A 38 -20.60 -0.62 12.67
C ASN A 38 -19.33 -0.93 13.48
N ASP A 39 -18.22 -0.26 13.15
CA ASP A 39 -16.91 -0.44 13.78
C ASP A 39 -16.34 -1.86 13.64
N GLN A 40 -16.75 -2.57 12.59
CA GLN A 40 -16.28 -3.90 12.23
C GLN A 40 -15.67 -3.86 10.82
N LEU A 41 -14.58 -4.62 10.64
CA LEU A 41 -13.94 -4.81 9.36
C LEU A 41 -14.47 -6.08 8.71
N TYR A 42 -14.81 -5.98 7.42
CA TYR A 42 -15.22 -7.10 6.61
C TYR A 42 -14.36 -7.20 5.36
N LYS A 43 -13.93 -8.41 5.01
CA LYS A 43 -13.40 -8.73 3.70
C LYS A 43 -14.54 -9.00 2.71
N ILE A 44 -14.43 -8.47 1.51
CA ILE A 44 -15.36 -8.67 0.40
C ILE A 44 -14.64 -9.49 -0.67
N ASP A 45 -15.15 -10.67 -1.00
CA ASP A 45 -14.62 -11.47 -2.11
C ASP A 45 -15.64 -11.47 -3.26
N ASN A 46 -15.19 -11.04 -4.45
CA ASN A 46 -15.96 -11.06 -5.68
C ASN A 46 -15.48 -12.21 -6.57
N TYR A 47 -16.35 -13.17 -6.85
CA TYR A 47 -16.04 -14.33 -7.66
C TYR A 47 -16.42 -14.11 -9.13
N ALA A 48 -15.72 -14.77 -10.05
CA ALA A 48 -15.96 -14.67 -11.50
C ALA A 48 -17.39 -15.05 -11.95
N ASN A 49 -18.14 -15.77 -11.12
CA ASN A 49 -19.54 -16.11 -11.36
C ASN A 49 -20.54 -15.02 -10.87
N GLY A 50 -20.04 -13.86 -10.45
CA GLY A 50 -20.84 -12.74 -9.93
C GLY A 50 -21.30 -12.91 -8.49
N LYS A 51 -20.90 -13.98 -7.79
CA LYS A 51 -21.17 -14.11 -6.35
C LYS A 51 -20.26 -13.17 -5.57
N THR A 52 -20.83 -12.50 -4.57
CA THR A 52 -20.08 -11.74 -3.58
C THR A 52 -20.23 -12.41 -2.21
N THR A 53 -19.13 -12.56 -1.47
CA THR A 53 -19.16 -12.95 -0.05
C THR A 53 -18.61 -11.84 0.82
N LYS A 54 -19.17 -11.72 2.01
CA LYS A 54 -18.76 -10.78 3.05
C LYS A 54 -18.34 -11.57 4.29
N THR A 55 -17.08 -11.45 4.66
CA THR A 55 -16.46 -12.19 5.76
C THR A 55 -16.06 -11.22 6.85
N TYR A 56 -16.58 -11.37 8.05
CA TYR A 56 -16.17 -10.58 9.21
C TYR A 56 -14.73 -10.95 9.61
N LEU A 57 -13.90 -9.94 9.86
CA LEU A 57 -12.52 -10.13 10.32
C LEU A 57 -12.43 -9.79 11.81
N ASP A 58 -12.21 -10.82 12.63
CA ASP A 58 -11.98 -10.68 14.07
C ASP A 58 -10.80 -9.73 14.37
N ASN A 59 -10.83 -9.10 15.54
CA ASN A 59 -9.80 -8.14 15.99
C ASN A 59 -9.47 -7.06 14.95
N PHE A 60 -10.47 -6.65 14.15
CA PHE A 60 -10.31 -5.65 13.09
C PHE A 60 -9.25 -6.04 12.04
N GLY A 61 -9.09 -7.35 11.78
CA GLY A 61 -8.19 -7.87 10.77
C GLY A 61 -6.74 -7.99 11.19
N ILE A 62 -6.39 -7.81 12.47
CA ILE A 62 -5.02 -8.08 12.94
C ILE A 62 -4.62 -9.53 12.63
N ASP A 63 -3.41 -9.68 12.12
CA ASP A 63 -2.78 -10.89 11.58
C ASP A 63 -3.52 -11.50 10.38
N GLN A 64 -4.27 -10.67 9.66
CA GLN A 64 -5.01 -11.03 8.44
C GLN A 64 -4.69 -10.06 7.30
N LYS A 65 -5.24 -10.33 6.12
CA LYS A 65 -5.08 -9.47 4.95
C LYS A 65 -6.38 -9.13 4.25
N VAL A 66 -6.40 -7.95 3.64
CA VAL A 66 -7.47 -7.45 2.77
C VAL A 66 -6.89 -6.87 1.49
N ASP A 67 -7.66 -6.90 0.40
CA ASP A 67 -7.22 -6.33 -0.87
C ASP A 67 -7.80 -4.93 -1.06
N THR A 68 -7.01 -4.04 -1.64
CA THR A 68 -7.37 -2.65 -1.89
C THR A 68 -6.88 -2.16 -3.25
N CYS A 69 -7.22 -0.91 -3.53
CA CYS A 69 -6.62 -0.08 -4.55
C CYS A 69 -6.32 1.32 -4.02
N ILE A 70 -5.48 2.07 -4.72
CA ILE A 70 -5.20 3.47 -4.42
C ILE A 70 -5.49 4.33 -5.65
N LEU A 71 -5.93 5.57 -5.43
CA LEU A 71 -6.10 6.57 -6.48
C LEU A 71 -4.96 7.58 -6.41
N VAL A 72 -4.18 7.68 -7.48
CA VAL A 72 -3.01 8.56 -7.55
C VAL A 72 -3.09 9.52 -8.72
N ASP A 73 -2.47 10.69 -8.61
CA ASP A 73 -2.35 11.59 -9.76
C ASP A 73 -1.41 10.98 -10.81
N GLU A 74 -1.55 11.45 -12.05
CA GLU A 74 -0.68 11.08 -13.15
C GLU A 74 0.76 11.53 -12.91
N ASP A 75 1.71 10.61 -13.14
CA ASP A 75 3.13 10.91 -13.31
C ASP A 75 3.75 9.95 -14.34
N ASP A 76 4.98 10.24 -14.77
CA ASP A 76 5.67 9.47 -15.80
C ASP A 76 5.74 7.96 -15.48
N SER A 77 5.92 7.59 -14.20
CA SER A 77 6.00 6.19 -13.78
C SER A 77 4.64 5.49 -13.83
N VAL A 78 3.56 6.20 -13.49
CA VAL A 78 2.18 5.69 -13.64
C VAL A 78 1.84 5.47 -15.12
N ILE A 79 2.20 6.42 -15.98
CA ILE A 79 2.00 6.28 -17.43
C ILE A 79 2.81 5.08 -17.97
N GLU A 80 4.09 4.99 -17.63
CA GLU A 80 4.96 3.87 -18.03
C GLU A 80 4.41 2.51 -17.56
N TYR A 81 3.92 2.43 -16.33
CA TYR A 81 3.32 1.21 -15.77
C TYR A 81 2.14 0.74 -16.62
N TYR A 82 1.23 1.64 -16.99
CA TYR A 82 0.06 1.30 -17.81
C TYR A 82 0.38 1.08 -19.28
N LEU A 83 1.35 1.80 -19.84
CA LEU A 83 1.83 1.53 -21.20
C LEU A 83 2.47 0.15 -21.31
N TYR A 84 3.21 -0.28 -20.28
CA TYR A 84 3.76 -1.62 -20.26
C TYR A 84 2.65 -2.69 -20.23
N ASP A 85 1.68 -2.56 -19.32
CA ASP A 85 0.54 -3.47 -19.24
C ASP A 85 -0.25 -3.53 -20.57
N LEU A 86 -0.46 -2.36 -21.19
CA LEU A 86 -1.03 -2.25 -22.54
C LEU A 86 -0.24 -3.09 -23.53
N THR A 87 1.08 -2.90 -23.64
CA THR A 87 1.87 -3.63 -24.64
C THR A 87 1.90 -5.15 -24.44
N GLN A 88 1.73 -5.63 -23.20
CA GLN A 88 1.67 -7.07 -22.93
C GLN A 88 0.30 -7.67 -23.23
N ASN A 89 -0.77 -6.89 -23.05
CA ASN A 89 -2.15 -7.34 -23.20
C ASN A 89 -2.83 -6.82 -24.49
N TYR A 90 -2.10 -6.08 -25.34
CA TYR A 90 -2.62 -5.46 -26.55
C TYR A 90 -3.12 -6.52 -27.54
N GLN A 91 -4.41 -6.47 -27.86
CA GLN A 91 -4.97 -7.22 -28.97
C GLN A 91 -5.32 -6.25 -30.12
N PRO A 92 -4.69 -6.38 -31.30
CA PRO A 92 -4.82 -5.42 -32.40
C PRO A 92 -6.24 -5.28 -33.01
N ASN A 93 -7.21 -6.08 -32.57
CA ASN A 93 -8.60 -6.04 -33.00
C ASN A 93 -9.59 -5.75 -31.83
N SER A 94 -9.08 -5.37 -30.67
CA SER A 94 -9.88 -4.86 -29.55
C SER A 94 -10.43 -3.49 -29.94
N ILE A 95 -11.74 -3.28 -29.80
CA ILE A 95 -12.46 -2.28 -30.60
C ILE A 95 -12.16 -0.83 -30.17
N TYR A 96 -11.60 -0.54 -28.98
CA TYR A 96 -11.31 0.85 -28.62
C TYR A 96 -10.14 0.98 -27.62
N GLU A 97 -9.01 1.57 -28.06
CA GLU A 97 -7.92 1.99 -27.16
C GLU A 97 -8.39 2.99 -26.08
N SER A 98 -9.43 3.79 -26.38
CA SER A 98 -10.04 4.72 -25.42
C SER A 98 -10.66 4.01 -24.21
N ASP A 99 -11.28 2.85 -24.43
CA ASP A 99 -11.96 2.09 -23.37
C ASP A 99 -10.98 1.58 -22.31
N PHE A 100 -9.70 1.41 -22.66
CA PHE A 100 -8.68 0.96 -21.71
C PHE A 100 -8.20 2.10 -20.81
N ILE A 101 -7.90 3.29 -21.36
CA ILE A 101 -7.53 4.44 -20.51
C ILE A 101 -8.71 4.84 -19.62
N ASP A 102 -9.92 4.84 -20.16
CA ASP A 102 -11.15 5.09 -19.41
C ASP A 102 -11.40 4.01 -18.33
N PHE A 103 -10.88 2.79 -18.51
CA PHE A 103 -10.95 1.73 -17.50
C PHE A 103 -10.02 1.99 -16.30
N TYR A 104 -8.87 2.63 -16.50
CA TYR A 104 -7.87 2.86 -15.43
C TYR A 104 -7.92 4.25 -14.79
N LYS A 105 -8.59 5.22 -15.44
CA LYS A 105 -8.82 6.55 -14.86
C LYS A 105 -10.16 6.59 -14.14
N SER A 106 -10.15 7.08 -12.90
CA SER A 106 -11.36 7.42 -12.17
C SER A 106 -11.99 8.70 -12.71
N THR A 107 -13.23 8.99 -12.31
CA THR A 107 -13.98 10.20 -12.68
C THR A 107 -13.27 11.51 -12.33
N ASP A 108 -12.34 11.47 -11.38
CA ASP A 108 -11.56 12.63 -10.91
C ASP A 108 -10.22 12.78 -11.65
N ASN A 109 -10.03 12.09 -12.78
CA ASN A 109 -8.76 12.01 -13.53
C ASN A 109 -7.58 11.43 -12.74
N LYS A 110 -7.84 10.70 -11.65
CA LYS A 110 -6.82 9.94 -10.94
C LYS A 110 -6.67 8.56 -11.55
N TRP A 111 -5.46 8.03 -11.54
CA TRP A 111 -5.18 6.68 -11.95
C TRP A 111 -5.45 5.73 -10.79
N TRP A 112 -6.27 4.71 -11.04
CA TRP A 112 -6.46 3.59 -10.15
C TRP A 112 -5.24 2.70 -10.18
N ILE A 113 -4.65 2.34 -9.04
CA ILE A 113 -3.63 1.28 -8.92
C ILE A 113 -4.23 0.18 -8.04
N GLY A 114 -4.60 -0.94 -8.66
CA GLY A 114 -5.28 -2.06 -7.99
C GLY A 114 -4.37 -3.17 -7.49
N ASN A 115 -4.99 -4.24 -6.98
CA ASN A 115 -4.33 -5.48 -6.53
C ASN A 115 -3.23 -5.25 -5.49
N ILE A 116 -3.48 -4.33 -4.55
CA ILE A 116 -2.60 -4.10 -3.41
C ILE A 116 -3.14 -4.91 -2.24
N GLU A 117 -2.34 -5.82 -1.68
CA GLU A 117 -2.73 -6.52 -0.46
C GLU A 117 -2.28 -5.70 0.76
N ILE A 118 -3.18 -5.45 1.70
CA ILE A 118 -2.83 -4.90 3.01
C ILE A 118 -2.73 -6.06 3.98
N HIS A 119 -1.52 -6.34 4.44
CA HIS A 119 -1.27 -7.23 5.57
C HIS A 119 -1.26 -6.38 6.84
N ILE A 120 -2.10 -6.74 7.80
CA ILE A 120 -2.27 -6.01 9.06
C ILE A 120 -1.58 -6.84 10.14
N ASN A 121 -0.34 -6.51 10.49
CA ASN A 121 0.48 -7.33 11.38
C ASN A 121 0.52 -6.73 12.79
N ASP A 122 0.35 -7.57 13.83
CA ASP A 122 0.67 -7.15 15.19
C ASP A 122 2.20 -7.00 15.35
N TYR A 123 2.65 -5.76 15.52
CA TYR A 123 4.07 -5.43 15.70
C TYR A 123 4.45 -5.24 17.18
N SER A 124 3.54 -5.57 18.10
CA SER A 124 3.71 -5.38 19.54
C SER A 124 4.89 -6.16 20.14
N SER A 125 5.36 -7.21 19.47
CA SER A 125 6.55 -7.98 19.89
C SER A 125 7.87 -7.19 19.78
N LYS A 126 7.90 -6.15 18.94
CA LYS A 126 9.07 -5.29 18.74
C LYS A 126 8.87 -3.91 19.35
N ILE A 127 7.65 -3.37 19.27
CA ILE A 127 7.28 -2.04 19.76
C ILE A 127 5.90 -2.09 20.37
N ASP A 128 5.80 -1.73 21.65
CA ASP A 128 4.54 -1.76 22.38
C ASP A 128 3.40 -1.04 21.66
N ASN A 129 2.23 -1.68 21.61
CA ASN A 129 0.99 -1.17 21.01
C ASN A 129 1.12 -0.74 19.53
N CYS A 130 2.01 -1.37 18.76
CA CYS A 130 2.27 -1.03 17.35
C CYS A 130 1.60 -2.02 16.39
N ILE A 131 1.03 -1.48 15.32
CA ILE A 131 0.54 -2.23 14.16
C ILE A 131 1.39 -1.84 12.95
N GLU A 132 1.79 -2.83 12.16
CA GLU A 132 2.38 -2.64 10.85
C GLU A 132 1.30 -2.87 9.79
N LEU A 133 1.08 -1.89 8.93
CA LEU A 133 0.32 -2.03 7.70
C LEU A 133 1.31 -2.19 6.54
N GLN A 134 1.42 -3.41 6.03
CA GLN A 134 2.26 -3.73 4.88
C GLN A 134 1.39 -3.76 3.63
N PHE A 135 1.66 -2.83 2.71
CA PHE A 135 1.02 -2.72 1.41
C PHE A 135 1.87 -3.44 0.37
N TRP A 136 1.50 -4.68 0.09
CA TRP A 136 2.22 -5.58 -0.80
C TRP A 136 1.85 -5.31 -2.26
N ALA A 137 2.85 -5.11 -3.11
CA ALA A 137 2.68 -5.03 -4.55
C ALA A 137 2.52 -6.42 -5.17
N ALA A 138 1.36 -6.72 -5.77
CA ALA A 138 1.08 -8.08 -6.29
C ALA A 138 1.94 -8.49 -7.49
N THR A 139 2.63 -7.54 -8.15
CA THR A 139 3.47 -7.82 -9.33
C THR A 139 4.79 -7.06 -9.25
N SER A 140 5.82 -7.58 -9.91
CA SER A 140 7.13 -6.92 -9.97
C SER A 140 7.11 -5.56 -10.67
N ASP A 141 6.17 -5.33 -11.58
CA ASP A 141 6.01 -4.02 -12.22
C ASP A 141 5.34 -3.02 -11.29
N MET A 142 4.41 -3.46 -10.45
CA MET A 142 3.87 -2.65 -9.37
C MET A 142 4.91 -2.36 -8.29
N SER A 143 5.78 -3.31 -7.96
CA SER A 143 6.95 -3.07 -7.10
C SER A 143 7.82 -1.94 -7.66
N ARG A 144 8.09 -1.95 -8.97
CA ARG A 144 8.83 -0.86 -9.64
C ARG A 144 8.07 0.47 -9.60
N LEU A 145 6.76 0.44 -9.79
CA LEU A 145 5.90 1.62 -9.65
C LEU A 145 6.01 2.22 -8.24
N PHE A 146 5.91 1.39 -7.20
CA PHE A 146 6.01 1.79 -5.79
C PHE A 146 7.32 2.52 -5.48
N ALA A 147 8.43 2.04 -6.03
CA ALA A 147 9.74 2.67 -5.83
C ALA A 147 9.91 4.00 -6.58
N LYS A 148 9.33 4.13 -7.78
CA LYS A 148 9.63 5.23 -8.71
C LYS A 148 8.60 6.35 -8.74
N SER A 149 7.32 6.04 -8.59
CA SER A 149 6.24 7.01 -8.74
C SER A 149 6.24 8.02 -7.60
N LYS A 150 6.20 9.30 -7.97
CA LYS A 150 6.08 10.42 -7.03
C LYS A 150 4.67 10.52 -6.50
N SER A 151 3.66 10.20 -7.31
CA SER A 151 2.26 10.25 -6.90
C SER A 151 1.92 9.11 -5.92
N VAL A 152 2.49 7.91 -6.11
CA VAL A 152 2.41 6.80 -5.14
C VAL A 152 3.15 7.15 -3.85
N ASP A 153 4.39 7.65 -3.92
CA ASP A 153 5.15 8.08 -2.73
C ASP A 153 4.39 9.14 -1.92
N ARG A 154 3.78 10.12 -2.60
CA ARG A 154 2.93 11.15 -1.98
C ARG A 154 1.69 10.54 -1.33
N TYR A 155 1.00 9.60 -1.99
CA TYR A 155 -0.16 8.91 -1.38
C TYR A 155 0.22 8.29 -0.04
N PHE A 156 1.33 7.56 0.03
CA PHE A 156 1.75 6.91 1.27
C PHE A 156 2.22 7.91 2.34
N LYS A 157 2.80 9.05 1.96
CA LYS A 157 3.11 10.14 2.91
C LYS A 157 1.85 10.84 3.43
N GLU A 158 0.85 11.02 2.60
CA GLU A 158 -0.46 11.54 3.00
C GLU A 158 -1.18 10.57 3.94
N LEU A 159 -1.11 9.26 3.67
CA LEU A 159 -1.56 8.23 4.59
C LEU A 159 -0.84 8.35 5.93
N CYS A 160 0.50 8.37 5.96
CA CYS A 160 1.28 8.54 7.20
C CYS A 160 0.82 9.76 8.00
N ARG A 161 0.64 10.90 7.33
CA ARG A 161 0.15 12.13 7.96
C ARG A 161 -1.26 11.98 8.51
N GLY A 162 -2.19 11.47 7.71
CA GLY A 162 -3.61 11.36 8.05
C GLY A 162 -3.90 10.39 9.19
N VAL A 163 -3.02 9.41 9.41
CA VAL A 163 -3.17 8.37 10.43
C VAL A 163 -2.27 8.58 11.65
N GLU A 164 -1.53 9.70 11.69
CA GLU A 164 -0.53 9.99 12.71
C GLU A 164 0.46 8.81 12.86
N ALA A 165 1.01 8.36 11.73
CA ALA A 165 1.97 7.27 11.73
C ALA A 165 3.26 7.67 12.44
N ASP A 166 3.80 6.74 13.23
CA ASP A 166 5.09 6.92 13.87
C ASP A 166 6.20 6.85 12.82
N TYR A 167 6.11 5.89 11.90
CA TYR A 167 7.09 5.65 10.83
C TYR A 167 6.43 5.14 9.54
N GLY A 168 7.10 5.39 8.42
CA GLY A 168 6.72 4.84 7.12
C GLY A 168 7.96 4.62 6.26
N CYS A 169 8.02 3.48 5.59
CA CYS A 169 9.11 3.16 4.66
C CYS A 169 8.62 2.35 3.46
N ILE A 170 9.48 2.26 2.45
CA ILE A 170 9.39 1.24 1.40
C ILE A 170 10.53 0.24 1.60
N TYR A 171 10.18 -1.04 1.69
CA TYR A 171 11.14 -2.15 1.58
C TYR A 171 11.45 -2.40 0.10
N MET A 172 12.74 -2.45 -0.26
CA MET A 172 13.20 -2.59 -1.64
C MET A 172 14.16 -3.77 -1.82
N GLU A 173 13.96 -4.84 -1.04
CA GLU A 173 14.84 -6.03 -1.03
C GLU A 173 16.32 -5.64 -0.92
N ASN A 174 17.16 -6.06 -1.88
CA ASN A 174 18.59 -5.75 -1.92
C ASN A 174 18.90 -4.24 -1.96
N GLY A 175 17.92 -3.40 -2.31
CA GLY A 175 18.02 -1.94 -2.25
C GLY A 175 17.91 -1.36 -0.83
N GLY A 176 17.59 -2.18 0.16
CA GLY A 176 17.40 -1.76 1.55
C GLY A 176 16.01 -1.17 1.81
N TYR A 177 15.95 -0.22 2.72
CA TYR A 177 14.72 0.49 3.07
C TYR A 177 14.85 1.96 2.69
N ARG A 178 13.84 2.54 2.04
CA ARG A 178 13.76 4.00 1.90
C ARG A 178 12.75 4.53 2.91
N LEU A 179 13.26 5.29 3.89
CA LEU A 179 12.44 6.00 4.86
C LEU A 179 11.69 7.13 4.15
N ILE A 180 10.37 7.13 4.29
CA ILE A 180 9.49 8.17 3.75
C ILE A 180 8.88 9.05 4.85
N TRP A 181 8.80 8.53 6.09
CA TRP A 181 8.18 9.21 7.21
C TRP A 181 8.78 8.77 8.55
N ALA A 182 9.04 9.72 9.46
CA ALA A 182 9.30 9.44 10.86
C ALA A 182 8.93 10.65 11.73
N LYS A 183 8.13 10.43 12.79
CA LYS A 183 7.78 11.43 13.81
C LYS A 183 7.38 12.79 13.21
N ASP A 184 6.33 12.77 12.40
CA ASP A 184 5.72 13.94 11.72
C ASP A 184 6.61 14.63 10.67
N LYS A 185 7.68 13.98 10.23
CA LYS A 185 8.58 14.49 9.19
C LYS A 185 8.63 13.57 7.99
N GLU A 186 8.61 14.16 6.81
CA GLU A 186 8.86 13.46 5.55
C GLU A 186 10.35 13.26 5.32
N TYR A 187 10.69 12.11 4.74
CA TYR A 187 12.05 11.75 4.35
C TYR A 187 12.08 11.25 2.89
N ASN A 188 13.29 11.20 2.35
CA ASN A 188 13.65 10.49 1.12
C ASN A 188 15.06 9.91 1.30
N LEU A 189 15.21 9.08 2.33
CA LEU A 189 16.51 8.54 2.74
C LEU A 189 16.53 7.03 2.54
N THR A 190 17.39 6.56 1.64
CA THR A 190 17.64 5.12 1.48
C THR A 190 18.70 4.66 2.46
N VAL A 191 18.32 3.72 3.31
CA VAL A 191 19.20 3.02 4.24
C VAL A 191 19.53 1.66 3.62
N PRO A 192 20.81 1.43 3.23
CA PRO A 192 21.21 0.14 2.70
C PRO A 192 21.01 -0.94 3.76
N ILE A 193 20.72 -2.15 3.30
CA ILE A 193 20.28 -3.22 4.17
C ILE A 193 21.43 -3.67 5.09
N LEU A 194 21.12 -3.79 6.38
CA LEU A 194 21.86 -4.62 7.34
C LEU A 194 20.86 -5.68 7.81
N TRP A 195 20.52 -6.66 6.94
CA TRP A 195 19.42 -7.63 7.12
C TRP A 195 19.23 -8.10 8.56
N ASN A 196 20.33 -8.49 9.21
CA ASN A 196 20.30 -9.02 10.57
C ASN A 196 19.73 -8.02 11.59
N SER A 197 20.03 -6.73 11.47
CA SER A 197 19.64 -5.74 12.48
C SER A 197 18.17 -5.37 12.42
N PHE A 198 17.56 -5.29 11.23
CA PHE A 198 16.15 -4.89 11.11
C PHE A 198 15.19 -6.02 11.49
N GLU A 199 15.50 -7.27 11.18
CA GLU A 199 14.69 -8.42 11.62
C GLU A 199 14.85 -8.68 13.12
N GLU A 200 16.08 -8.58 13.63
CA GLU A 200 16.38 -8.84 15.04
C GLU A 200 15.84 -7.73 15.94
N TYR A 201 16.14 -6.47 15.64
CA TYR A 201 15.85 -5.34 16.52
C TYR A 201 14.59 -4.55 16.11
N GLY A 202 14.05 -4.78 14.92
CA GLY A 202 12.91 -4.04 14.37
C GLY A 202 13.32 -2.76 13.64
N PHE A 203 12.69 -2.49 12.50
CA PHE A 203 12.99 -1.34 11.64
C PHE A 203 12.99 -0.01 12.39
N ILE A 204 11.91 0.23 13.15
CA ILE A 204 11.72 1.49 13.87
C ILE A 204 12.81 1.71 14.91
N ASN A 205 13.21 0.69 15.68
CA ASN A 205 14.22 0.84 16.72
C ASN A 205 15.56 1.28 16.10
N VAL A 206 15.98 0.61 15.03
CA VAL A 206 17.21 0.95 14.31
C VAL A 206 17.16 2.36 13.72
N ILE A 207 16.04 2.75 13.09
CA ILE A 207 15.90 4.10 12.51
C ILE A 207 15.86 5.18 13.60
N SER A 208 15.19 4.92 14.72
CA SER A 208 15.12 5.84 15.85
C SER A 208 16.50 6.11 16.42
N ASP A 209 17.32 5.06 16.58
CA ASP A 209 18.71 5.17 17.02
C ASP A 209 19.57 5.99 16.04
N ILE A 210 19.44 5.74 14.73
CA ILE A 210 20.18 6.46 13.69
C ILE A 210 19.81 7.94 13.66
N LEU A 211 18.51 8.25 13.73
CA LEU A 211 18.01 9.62 13.68
C LEU A 211 18.05 10.34 15.03
N LYS A 212 18.34 9.63 16.12
CA LYS A 212 18.32 10.12 17.51
C LYS A 212 16.96 10.73 17.89
N ILE A 213 15.89 10.02 17.54
CA ILE A 213 14.48 10.41 17.79
C ILE A 213 13.77 9.40 18.67
#